data_AF-A0A1M2W2U4-F1
#
_entry.id   AF-A0A1M2W2U4-F1
#
_cell.length_a   1.000
_cell.length_b   1.000
_cell.length_c   1.000
_cell.angle_alpha   90.00
_cell.angle_beta   90.00
_cell.angle_gamma   90.00
#
_symmetry.space_group_name_H-M   'P 1'
#
loop_
_entity.id
_entity.type
_entity.pdbx_description
1 polymer ?
#
loop_
_entity_poly.entity_id
_entity_poly.type
_entity_poly.pdbx_seq_one_letter_code
_entity_poly.pdbx_strand_id
1 'polypeptide(L)'
;MHPQLTEKKLGSHPPPAVFCNAHTRHNSVALTHRVLIVCLDFIQALDACHANGWSRWTGACNQAKHDLNMCLRKERIDRTTKNREDAKSRRVKTEQAWKDLHVDE
;
A
#
# COMPACT_ATOMS: atom_id res chain seq x y z
N MET A 1 11.87 -44.06 -2.75
CA MET A 1 12.02 -43.85 -4.20
C MET A 1 11.04 -42.77 -4.63
N HIS A 2 11.53 -41.58 -4.97
CA HIS A 2 10.72 -40.49 -5.49
C HIS A 2 11.36 -40.08 -6.83
N PRO A 3 10.81 -40.50 -7.98
CA PRO A 3 11.35 -40.11 -9.27
C PRO A 3 10.76 -38.76 -9.70
N GLN A 4 11.42 -38.11 -10.67
CA GLN A 4 11.04 -36.87 -11.36
C GLN A 4 11.64 -35.55 -10.84
N LEU A 5 12.93 -35.56 -10.52
CA LEU A 5 13.79 -34.42 -10.87
C LEU A 5 14.45 -34.73 -12.23
N THR A 6 13.68 -34.60 -13.30
CA THR A 6 14.22 -34.60 -14.66
C THR A 6 14.01 -33.23 -15.28
N GLU A 7 15.13 -32.50 -15.34
CA GLU A 7 15.51 -31.51 -16.35
C GLU A 7 14.38 -30.65 -16.94
N LYS A 8 14.18 -29.48 -16.36
CA LYS A 8 13.69 -28.33 -17.14
C LYS A 8 14.75 -27.24 -17.16
N LYS A 9 15.39 -27.21 -18.32
CA LYS A 9 16.22 -26.18 -18.93
C LYS A 9 16.34 -24.88 -18.13
N LEU A 10 17.59 -24.56 -17.81
CA LEU A 10 18.09 -23.23 -17.53
C LEU A 10 17.88 -22.34 -18.76
N GLY A 11 16.63 -21.90 -18.98
CA GLY A 11 16.30 -20.83 -19.91
C GLY A 11 16.58 -19.50 -19.23
N SER A 12 17.29 -18.61 -19.91
CA SER A 12 17.58 -17.24 -19.51
C SER A 12 16.30 -16.44 -19.32
N HIS A 13 15.65 -16.61 -18.17
CA HIS A 13 14.63 -15.70 -17.69
C HIS A 13 15.34 -14.43 -17.18
N PRO A 14 14.98 -13.22 -17.63
CA PRO A 14 15.45 -12.03 -16.95
C PRO A 14 14.98 -12.08 -15.49
N PRO A 15 15.87 -11.95 -14.48
CA PRO A 15 15.44 -11.84 -13.09
C PRO A 15 14.62 -10.54 -12.87
N PRO A 16 13.78 -10.50 -11.84
CA PRO A 16 12.39 -10.09 -11.95
C PRO A 16 12.17 -8.59 -11.71
N ALA A 17 11.20 -7.97 -12.40
CA ALA A 17 10.62 -6.68 -11.99
C ALA A 17 9.75 -6.79 -10.72
N VAL A 18 9.98 -7.80 -9.87
CA VAL A 18 9.32 -8.03 -8.60
C VAL A 18 10.28 -8.79 -7.67
N PHE A 19 11.32 -8.12 -7.17
CA PHE A 19 11.64 -8.33 -5.76
C PHE A 19 10.53 -7.62 -4.96
N CYS A 20 9.40 -8.31 -4.80
CA CYS A 20 8.52 -8.05 -3.66
C CYS A 20 9.22 -8.58 -2.40
N ASN A 21 10.37 -8.00 -2.04
CA ASN A 21 10.77 -7.99 -0.64
C ASN A 21 10.03 -6.83 0.01
N ALA A 22 8.71 -6.97 0.13
CA ALA A 22 7.87 -6.16 1.00
C ALA A 22 8.04 -6.57 2.48
N HIS A 23 9.28 -6.91 2.86
CA HIS A 23 9.70 -7.16 4.23
C HIS A 23 10.80 -6.19 4.66
N THR A 24 10.80 -4.97 4.15
CA THR A 24 11.07 -3.87 5.07
C THR A 24 9.76 -3.59 5.79
N ARG A 25 9.67 -4.11 7.03
CA ARG A 25 8.81 -3.52 8.06
C ARG A 25 9.31 -2.09 8.29
N HIS A 26 9.04 -1.18 7.35
CA HIS A 26 9.03 0.23 7.68
C HIS A 26 7.92 0.37 8.71
N ASN A 27 8.34 0.53 9.96
CA ASN A 27 7.55 1.14 11.01
C ASN A 27 6.94 2.43 10.44
N SER A 28 5.76 2.30 9.85
CA SER A 28 5.14 3.32 9.01
C SER A 28 4.42 4.32 9.89
N VAL A 29 5.19 5.10 10.65
CA VAL A 29 4.70 6.34 11.28
C VAL A 29 4.88 7.53 10.33
N ALA A 30 5.29 7.29 9.09
CA ALA A 30 5.06 8.25 8.02
C ALA A 30 3.58 8.20 7.62
N LEU A 31 2.72 8.73 8.49
CA LEU A 31 1.47 9.34 8.06
C LEU A 31 1.90 10.34 6.98
N THR A 32 1.70 9.99 5.72
CA THR A 32 2.12 10.85 4.61
C THR A 32 1.52 12.23 4.87
N HIS A 33 2.28 13.31 4.70
CA HIS A 33 1.84 14.69 5.03
C HIS A 33 0.42 14.97 4.51
N ARG A 34 0.07 14.38 3.37
CA ARG A 34 -1.28 14.38 2.79
C ARG A 34 -2.38 13.81 3.71
N VAL A 35 -2.17 12.65 4.34
CA VAL A 35 -3.15 12.03 5.26
C VAL A 35 -3.37 12.91 6.48
N LEU A 36 -2.30 13.54 6.99
CA LEU A 36 -2.38 14.43 8.14
C LEU A 36 -3.25 15.66 7.85
N ILE A 37 -3.09 16.27 6.67
CA ILE A 37 -3.92 17.43 6.25
C ILE A 37 -5.38 17.00 6.05
N VAL A 38 -5.64 15.90 5.33
CA VAL A 38 -7.01 15.50 4.96
C VAL A 38 -7.83 15.07 6.18
N CYS A 39 -7.22 14.39 7.14
CA CYS A 39 -7.92 13.91 8.33
C CYS A 39 -7.68 14.79 9.57
N LEU A 40 -7.17 16.01 9.41
CA LEU A 40 -6.75 16.87 10.52
C LEU A 40 -7.89 17.12 11.52
N ASP A 41 -9.09 17.44 11.04
CA ASP A 41 -10.23 17.75 11.89
C ASP A 41 -10.65 16.56 12.76
N PHE A 42 -10.59 15.34 12.21
CA PHE A 42 -10.88 14.11 12.95
C PHE A 42 -9.79 13.79 13.98
N ILE A 43 -8.53 14.10 13.67
CA ILE A 43 -7.41 13.96 14.59
C ILE A 43 -7.59 14.93 15.76
N GLN A 44 -7.87 16.20 15.46
CA GLN A 44 -8.10 17.23 16.48
C GLN A 44 -9.31 16.91 17.37
N ALA A 45 -10.40 16.39 16.79
CA ALA A 45 -11.57 15.95 17.56
C ALA A 45 -11.24 14.81 18.53
N LEU A 46 -10.44 13.84 18.07
CA LEU A 46 -10.00 12.73 18.93
C LEU A 46 -9.02 13.21 20.01
N ASP A 47 -8.08 14.09 19.67
CA ASP A 47 -7.12 14.66 20.61
C ASP A 47 -7.80 15.51 21.67
N ALA A 48 -8.80 16.32 21.29
CA ALA A 48 -9.62 17.08 22.22
C ALA A 48 -10.40 16.15 23.17
N CYS A 49 -10.89 15.01 22.68
CA CYS A 49 -11.54 14.03 23.54
C CYS A 49 -10.55 13.39 24.51
N HIS A 50 -9.35 13.02 24.04
CA HIS A 50 -8.27 12.44 24.85
C HIS A 50 -7.63 13.40 25.85
N ALA A 51 -7.82 14.72 25.71
CA ALA A 51 -7.32 15.71 26.67
C ALA A 51 -7.80 15.41 28.11
N ASN A 52 -9.00 14.84 28.25
CA ASN A 52 -9.51 14.33 29.51
C ASN A 52 -9.08 12.86 29.68
N GLY A 53 -7.99 12.60 30.40
CA GLY A 53 -7.40 11.25 30.48
C GLY A 53 -8.38 10.09 30.78
N TRP A 54 -9.47 10.34 31.52
CA TRP A 54 -10.50 9.34 31.85
C TRP A 54 -11.43 8.96 30.68
N SER A 55 -11.66 9.85 29.72
CA SER A 55 -12.53 9.60 28.55
C SER A 55 -11.97 8.50 27.63
N ARG A 56 -10.64 8.35 27.64
CA ARG A 56 -9.91 7.33 26.89
C ARG A 56 -10.18 5.92 27.43
N TRP A 57 -10.35 5.78 28.74
CA TRP A 57 -10.56 4.49 29.40
C TRP A 57 -12.03 4.07 29.41
N THR A 58 -12.94 5.03 29.54
CA THR A 58 -14.39 4.78 29.59
C THR A 58 -15.01 4.48 28.23
N GLY A 59 -14.25 4.68 27.13
CA GLY A 59 -14.75 4.50 25.77
C GLY A 59 -15.61 5.66 25.26
N ALA A 60 -15.67 6.78 26.00
CA ALA A 60 -16.42 7.97 25.61
C ALA A 60 -15.95 8.55 24.27
N CYS A 61 -14.68 8.35 23.90
CA CYS A 61 -14.10 8.82 22.63
C CYS A 61 -14.31 7.87 21.43
N ASN A 62 -15.13 6.81 21.56
CA ASN A 62 -15.26 5.80 20.51
C ASN A 62 -15.84 6.35 19.20
N GLN A 63 -16.73 7.34 19.26
CA GLN A 63 -17.30 7.96 18.06
C GLN A 63 -16.23 8.74 17.28
N ALA A 64 -15.51 9.66 17.95
CA ALA A 64 -14.42 10.41 17.33
C ALA A 64 -13.34 9.49 16.74
N LYS A 65 -13.03 8.39 17.44
CA LYS A 65 -12.12 7.35 16.92
C LYS A 65 -12.69 6.66 15.68
N HIS A 66 -13.98 6.35 15.65
CA HIS A 66 -14.64 5.75 14.50
C HIS A 66 -14.57 6.67 13.28
N ASP A 67 -14.86 7.95 13.46
CA ASP A 67 -14.86 8.95 12.39
C ASP A 67 -13.45 9.13 11.79
N LEU A 68 -12.42 9.20 12.66
CA LEU A 68 -11.03 9.19 12.22
C LEU A 68 -10.68 7.93 11.42
N ASN A 69 -11.10 6.75 11.88
CA ASN A 69 -10.86 5.49 11.18
C ASN A 69 -11.52 5.46 9.80
N MET A 70 -12.72 6.03 9.66
CA MET A 70 -13.41 6.14 8.38
C MET A 70 -12.65 7.07 7.42
N CYS A 71 -12.13 8.20 7.90
CA CYS A 71 -11.27 9.09 7.11
C CYS A 71 -10.01 8.36 6.61
N LEU A 72 -9.27 7.73 7.54
CA LEU A 72 -8.03 7.02 7.21
C LEU A 72 -8.27 5.82 6.27
N ARG A 73 -9.41 5.14 6.41
CA ARG A 73 -9.79 4.04 5.52
C ARG A 73 -10.06 4.53 4.10
N LYS A 74 -10.79 5.65 3.96
CA LYS A 74 -11.05 6.28 2.66
C LYS A 74 -9.74 6.63 1.96
N GLU A 75 -8.83 7.32 2.64
CA GLU A 75 -7.55 7.69 2.04
C GLU A 75 -6.66 6.48 1.70
N ARG A 76 -6.69 5.43 2.53
CA ARG A 76 -6.02 4.17 2.16
C ARG A 76 -6.56 3.61 0.83
N ILE A 77 -7.87 3.62 0.65
CA ILE A 77 -8.51 3.13 -0.58
C ILE A 77 -8.11 4.00 -1.76
N ASP A 78 -8.23 5.33 -1.65
CA ASP A 78 -7.91 6.27 -2.72
C ASP A 78 -6.45 6.12 -3.18
N ARG A 79 -5.50 6.06 -2.24
CA ARG A 79 -4.09 5.81 -2.54
C ARG A 79 -3.87 4.45 -3.21
N THR A 80 -4.52 3.40 -2.71
CA THR A 80 -4.35 2.05 -3.25
C THR A 80 -4.92 1.95 -4.67
N THR A 81 -6.05 2.61 -4.93
CA THR A 81 -6.65 2.72 -6.26
C THR A 81 -5.72 3.42 -7.22
N LYS A 82 -5.19 4.61 -6.85
CA LYS A 82 -4.22 5.33 -7.68
C LYS A 82 -2.97 4.51 -7.97
N ASN A 83 -2.41 3.86 -6.96
CA ASN A 83 -1.25 2.99 -7.14
C ASN A 83 -1.54 1.81 -8.08
N ARG A 84 -2.76 1.25 -8.03
CA ARG A 84 -3.19 0.18 -8.92
C ARG A 84 -3.32 0.67 -10.36
N GLU A 85 -3.86 1.86 -10.58
CA GLU A 85 -3.98 2.48 -11.90
C GLU A 85 -2.60 2.82 -12.49
N ASP A 86 -1.73 3.44 -11.70
CA ASP A 86 -0.35 3.75 -12.09
C ASP A 86 0.42 2.47 -12.43
N ALA A 87 0.24 1.39 -11.64
CA ALA A 87 0.86 0.11 -11.91
C ALA A 87 0.36 -0.51 -13.23
N LYS A 88 -0.94 -0.41 -13.53
CA LYS A 88 -1.49 -0.85 -14.83
C LYS A 88 -0.89 -0.05 -15.99
N SER A 89 -0.84 1.28 -15.86
CA SER A 89 -0.25 2.15 -16.89
C SER A 89 1.22 1.80 -17.14
N ARG A 90 2.00 1.58 -16.08
CA ARG A 90 3.40 1.15 -16.20
C ARG A 90 3.54 -0.21 -16.88
N ARG A 91 2.69 -1.19 -16.54
CA ARG A 91 2.70 -2.51 -17.18
C ARG A 91 2.46 -2.41 -18.69
N VAL A 92 1.45 -1.66 -19.12
CA VAL A 92 1.16 -1.46 -20.55
C VAL A 92 2.35 -0.83 -21.28
N LYS A 93 2.99 0.18 -20.69
CA LYS A 93 4.18 0.82 -21.27
C LYS A 93 5.35 -0.15 -21.38
N THR A 94 5.59 -0.93 -20.33
CA THR A 94 6.64 -1.95 -20.32
C THR A 94 6.37 -3.01 -21.39
N GLU A 95 5.16 -3.55 -21.47
CA GLU A 95 4.76 -4.53 -22.49
C GLU A 95 4.91 -3.99 -23.90
N GLN A 96 4.56 -2.72 -24.15
CA GLN A 96 4.76 -2.10 -25.45
C GLN A 96 6.24 -1.95 -25.80
N ALA A 97 7.06 -1.44 -24.87
CA ALA A 97 8.50 -1.31 -25.07
C ALA A 97 9.17 -2.66 -25.33
N TRP A 98 8.71 -3.73 -24.66
CA TRP A 98 9.20 -5.08 -24.95
C TRP A 98 8.82 -5.54 -26.36
N LYS A 99 7.59 -5.29 -26.82
CA LYS A 99 7.19 -5.65 -28.20
C LYS A 99 8.05 -4.93 -29.23
N ASP A 100 8.26 -3.62 -29.06
CA ASP A 100 9.03 -2.81 -30.02
C ASP A 100 10.47 -3.33 -30.18
N LEU A 101 11.10 -3.84 -29.11
CA LEU A 101 12.44 -4.42 -29.15
C LEU A 101 12.54 -5.79 -29.84
N HIS A 102 11.44 -6.54 -29.96
CA HIS A 102 11.43 -7.89 -30.56
C HIS A 102 10.89 -7.89 -32.01
N VAL A 103 10.64 -6.71 -32.60
CA VAL A 103 10.19 -6.58 -34.00
C VAL A 103 11.37 -6.63 -34.98
N ASP A 104 12.60 -6.45 -34.50
CA ASP A 104 13.83 -6.45 -35.31
C ASP A 104 14.57 -7.81 -35.36
N GLU A 105 13.95 -8.91 -34.87
CA GLU A 105 14.40 -10.31 -35.01
C GLU A 105 13.53 -11.08 -36.02
#